data_AF-A0AAD8UX59-F1
#
_entry.id   AF-A0AAD8UX59-F1
#
_cell.length_a   1.000
_cell.length_b   1.000
_cell.length_c   1.000
_cell.angle_alpha   90.00
_cell.angle_beta   90.00
_cell.angle_gamma   90.00
#
_symmetry.space_group_name_H-M   'P 1'
#
loop_
_entity.id
_entity.type
_entity.pdbx_description
1 polymer ?
#
loop_
_entity_poly.entity_id
_entity_poly.type
_entity_poly.pdbx_seq_one_letter_code
_entity_poly.pdbx_strand_id
1 'polypeptide(L)'
;MKHIADNKDTKECLKAWAGTRKLLVCTPIQRSLEGLFRSLLFGVLAKKPALIPKIIPDGWGTSPTAPRQSEFETFLRLLGVHLDELSCKIIFFIDGLDEFEGDHIDVCETLKELSRSPSMKICVSSRPWNVFEDALGEKSDSKLYMHELTYNDILDYIANRLQAHPRWKVLLEEVNFVSSMSLIEEVAYKSNGVFLWVTLVVRLLREGLTNDDSLSDLQRRLETFPEDLQVFFRHIIKSVDPFYNEKMAGTLSLAMQARGPLRTEIFSLHDFEYGNENYAFKDIADTKLMPTNPKVLEKIYRSVSRRINGRCKGLLGRNGNRMEFLHRTVYDFLRTGEMDDFLREHTKNSHCFSLSLVKAFVA
;
A
#
# COMPACT_ATOMS: atom_id res chain seq x y z
N MET A 1 -0.30 8.30 7.64
CA MET A 1 -0.64 9.50 8.45
C MET A 1 -1.87 10.31 8.03
N LYS A 2 -2.24 10.39 6.75
CA LYS A 2 -3.38 11.21 6.28
C LYS A 2 -4.70 10.96 7.03
N HIS A 3 -5.04 9.69 7.29
CA HIS A 3 -6.26 9.35 8.03
C HIS A 3 -6.32 9.93 9.45
N ILE A 4 -5.18 9.99 10.15
CA ILE A 4 -5.08 10.59 11.49
C ILE A 4 -5.24 12.10 11.38
N ALA A 5 -4.51 12.74 10.46
CA ALA A 5 -4.59 14.18 10.25
C ALA A 5 -6.01 14.64 9.86
N ASP A 6 -6.76 13.80 9.13
CA ASP A 6 -8.11 14.10 8.68
C ASP A 6 -9.23 13.69 9.65
N ASN A 7 -8.91 12.87 10.66
CA ASN A 7 -9.86 12.37 11.65
C ASN A 7 -10.52 13.51 12.44
N LYS A 8 -11.84 13.39 12.68
CA LYS A 8 -12.65 14.41 13.35
C LYS A 8 -12.21 14.62 14.80
N ASP A 9 -12.02 13.55 15.56
CA ASP A 9 -11.64 13.60 16.96
C ASP A 9 -10.23 14.16 17.12
N THR A 10 -9.29 13.77 16.24
CA THR A 10 -7.95 14.38 16.19
C THR A 10 -8.04 15.89 15.94
N LYS A 11 -8.85 16.33 14.98
CA LYS A 11 -9.07 17.76 14.71
C LYS A 11 -9.68 18.49 15.91
N GLU A 12 -10.62 17.88 16.62
CA GLU A 12 -11.25 18.45 17.82
C GLU A 12 -10.25 18.59 18.98
N CYS A 13 -9.48 17.55 19.26
CA CYS A 13 -8.41 17.58 20.26
C CYS A 13 -7.34 18.64 19.94
N LEU A 14 -6.96 18.78 18.67
CA LEU A 14 -6.00 19.81 18.26
C LEU A 14 -6.56 21.22 18.35
N LYS A 15 -7.85 21.43 18.06
CA LYS A 15 -8.52 22.71 18.29
C LYS A 15 -8.59 23.05 19.78
N ALA A 16 -8.92 22.08 20.62
CA ALA A 16 -8.92 22.25 22.07
C ALA A 16 -7.52 22.64 22.58
N TRP A 17 -6.46 21.96 22.10
CA TRP A 17 -5.07 22.31 22.41
C TRP A 17 -4.68 23.71 21.89
N ALA A 18 -5.17 24.10 20.70
CA ALA A 18 -4.92 25.43 20.15
C ALA A 18 -5.59 26.55 20.95
N GLY A 19 -6.71 26.25 21.61
CA GLY A 19 -7.51 27.23 22.35
C GLY A 19 -7.97 28.35 21.41
N THR A 20 -7.65 29.58 21.75
CA THR A 20 -7.95 30.77 20.92
C THR A 20 -6.93 31.05 19.83
N ARG A 21 -5.79 30.34 19.84
CA ARG A 21 -4.70 30.55 18.87
C ARG A 21 -5.02 29.87 17.55
N LYS A 22 -4.51 30.41 16.44
CA LYS A 22 -4.67 29.78 15.11
C LYS A 22 -3.94 28.43 15.08
N LEU A 23 -4.59 27.38 14.59
CA LEU A 23 -3.96 26.08 14.39
C LEU A 23 -3.39 25.97 12.96
N LEU A 24 -2.13 25.56 12.83
CA LEU A 24 -1.48 25.26 11.56
C LEU A 24 -1.14 23.77 11.48
N VAL A 25 -1.81 23.06 10.58
CA VAL A 25 -1.50 21.66 10.25
C VAL A 25 -0.62 21.63 9.00
N CYS A 26 0.51 20.92 9.09
CA CYS A 26 1.43 20.71 7.97
C CYS A 26 1.70 19.21 7.77
N THR A 27 1.64 18.76 6.52
CA THR A 27 1.95 17.40 6.07
C THR A 27 2.95 17.50 4.92
N PRO A 28 4.17 16.94 5.04
CA PRO A 28 5.14 16.94 3.97
C PRO A 28 4.69 16.03 2.81
N ILE A 29 5.16 16.34 1.60
CA ILE A 29 4.74 15.65 0.36
C ILE A 29 5.92 14.91 -0.30
N GLN A 30 7.17 15.24 0.07
CA GLN A 30 8.38 14.72 -0.56
C GLN A 30 9.08 13.65 0.29
N ARG A 31 9.86 12.77 -0.36
CA ARG A 31 10.54 11.60 0.24
C ARG A 31 12.03 11.81 0.57
N SER A 32 12.63 12.96 0.25
CA SER A 32 14.00 13.28 0.69
C SER A 32 13.98 14.14 1.96
N LEU A 33 15.03 14.08 2.79
CA LEU A 33 15.12 14.91 3.99
C LEU A 33 15.13 16.40 3.67
N GLU A 34 15.84 16.81 2.63
CA GLU A 34 15.75 18.17 2.10
C GLU A 34 14.29 18.54 1.76
N GLY A 35 13.58 17.63 1.08
CA GLY A 35 12.19 17.84 0.71
C GLY A 35 11.24 17.89 1.90
N LEU A 36 11.50 17.11 2.95
CA LEU A 36 10.81 17.17 4.23
C LEU A 36 10.95 18.57 4.84
N PHE A 37 12.19 19.02 5.05
CA PHE A 37 12.45 20.30 5.71
C PHE A 37 11.88 21.48 4.92
N ARG A 38 12.07 21.47 3.60
CA ARG A 38 11.48 22.46 2.69
C ARG A 38 9.96 22.49 2.78
N SER A 39 9.31 21.32 2.75
CA SER A 39 7.85 21.23 2.83
C SER A 39 7.30 21.75 4.16
N LEU A 40 7.99 21.43 5.28
CA LEU A 40 7.61 21.89 6.62
C LEU A 40 7.78 23.40 6.76
N LEU A 41 8.94 23.95 6.36
CA LEU A 41 9.19 25.39 6.35
C LEU A 41 8.19 26.13 5.48
N PHE A 42 7.99 25.68 4.24
CA PHE A 42 7.04 26.30 3.33
C PHE A 42 5.62 26.28 3.90
N GLY A 43 5.19 25.15 4.49
CA GLY A 43 3.87 25.01 5.11
C GLY A 43 3.59 26.03 6.22
N VAL A 44 4.62 26.43 6.96
CA VAL A 44 4.54 27.45 8.02
C VAL A 44 4.70 28.87 7.44
N LEU A 45 5.78 29.12 6.71
CA LEU A 45 6.15 30.45 6.20
C LEU A 45 5.12 30.99 5.21
N ALA A 46 4.54 30.14 4.35
CA ALA A 46 3.48 30.57 3.44
C ALA A 46 2.22 31.07 4.19
N LYS A 47 1.95 30.52 5.38
CA LYS A 47 0.81 30.91 6.23
C LYS A 47 1.16 32.02 7.23
N LYS A 48 2.44 32.25 7.49
CA LYS A 48 2.99 33.26 8.40
C LYS A 48 4.21 33.96 7.78
N PRO A 49 4.02 34.79 6.74
CA PRO A 49 5.15 35.44 6.04
C PRO A 49 5.97 36.39 6.93
N ALA A 50 5.40 36.90 8.02
CA ALA A 50 6.09 37.75 9.00
C ALA A 50 7.27 37.06 9.71
N LEU A 51 7.37 35.73 9.62
CA LEU A 51 8.50 34.96 10.14
C LEU A 51 9.70 34.91 9.18
N ILE A 52 9.49 35.15 7.88
CA ILE A 52 10.54 35.05 6.87
C ILE A 52 11.77 35.89 7.25
N PRO A 53 11.67 37.20 7.59
CA PRO A 53 12.85 37.99 7.93
C PRO A 53 13.53 37.59 9.24
N LYS A 54 12.91 36.75 10.08
CA LYS A 54 13.49 36.25 11.33
C LYS A 54 14.24 34.93 11.15
N ILE A 55 13.81 34.13 10.17
CA ILE A 55 14.26 32.75 9.98
C ILE A 55 15.19 32.63 8.78
N ILE A 56 14.88 33.37 7.71
CA ILE A 56 15.60 33.33 6.45
C ILE A 56 16.54 34.55 6.40
N PRO A 57 17.87 34.33 6.28
CA PRO A 57 18.83 35.41 6.18
C PRO A 57 18.58 36.33 4.98
N ASP A 58 18.89 37.61 5.12
CA ASP A 58 18.84 38.57 4.03
C ASP A 58 19.75 38.13 2.88
N GLY A 59 19.23 38.17 1.64
CA GLY A 59 19.96 37.71 0.45
C GLY A 59 20.01 36.18 0.28
N TRP A 60 19.36 35.39 1.13
CA TRP A 60 19.24 33.96 0.88
C TRP A 60 18.52 33.69 -0.46
N GLY A 61 19.10 32.81 -1.29
CA GLY A 61 18.63 32.54 -2.64
C GLY A 61 19.20 33.43 -3.74
N THR A 62 20.08 34.40 -3.43
CA THR A 62 20.81 35.17 -4.47
C THR A 62 22.08 34.45 -4.95
N SER A 63 22.51 33.39 -4.26
CA SER A 63 23.63 32.56 -4.69
C SER A 63 23.24 31.73 -5.93
N PRO A 64 24.13 31.59 -6.92
CA PRO A 64 23.90 30.67 -8.04
C PRO A 64 23.96 29.19 -7.62
N THR A 65 24.44 28.89 -6.41
CA THR A 65 24.50 27.53 -5.89
C THR A 65 23.16 27.09 -5.32
N ALA A 66 22.76 25.84 -5.61
CA ALA A 66 21.58 25.24 -4.99
C ALA A 66 21.71 25.23 -3.46
N PRO A 67 20.63 25.53 -2.71
CA PRO A 67 20.65 25.45 -1.27
C PRO A 67 20.94 24.04 -0.77
N ARG A 68 21.66 23.93 0.35
CA ARG A 68 22.00 22.67 1.02
C ARG A 68 20.92 22.28 2.04
N GLN A 69 20.79 20.98 2.29
CA GLN A 69 19.89 20.45 3.33
C GLN A 69 20.12 21.10 4.70
N SER A 70 21.38 21.30 5.11
CA SER A 70 21.75 21.88 6.40
C SER A 70 21.25 23.32 6.58
N GLU A 71 21.04 24.07 5.50
CA GLU A 71 20.43 25.41 5.58
C GLU A 71 18.96 25.30 6.00
N PHE A 72 18.20 24.39 5.39
CA PHE A 72 16.80 24.17 5.76
C PHE A 72 16.63 23.62 7.17
N GLU A 73 17.55 22.75 7.60
CA GLU A 73 17.59 22.28 8.98
C GLU A 73 17.82 23.45 9.96
N THR A 74 18.79 24.32 9.66
CA THR A 74 19.06 25.54 10.43
C THR A 74 17.83 26.42 10.52
N PHE A 75 17.14 26.65 9.41
CA PHE A 75 15.91 27.44 9.37
C PHE A 75 14.78 26.82 10.18
N LEU A 76 14.67 25.48 10.21
CA LEU A 76 13.72 24.81 11.09
C LEU A 76 14.08 25.03 12.56
N ARG A 77 15.34 24.88 12.95
CA ARG A 77 15.76 25.14 14.34
C ARG A 77 15.47 26.59 14.75
N LEU A 78 15.74 27.56 13.87
CA LEU A 78 15.37 28.97 14.08
C LEU A 78 13.87 29.20 14.16
N LEU A 79 13.06 28.49 13.35
CA LEU A 79 11.61 28.50 13.49
C LEU A 79 11.22 28.12 14.92
N GLY A 80 11.80 27.04 15.45
CA GLY A 80 11.59 26.55 16.81
C GLY A 80 11.77 27.61 17.89
N VAL A 81 12.83 28.42 17.78
CA VAL A 81 13.15 29.52 18.71
C VAL A 81 12.07 30.60 18.68
N HIS A 82 11.54 30.94 17.50
CA HIS A 82 10.54 31.98 17.34
C HIS A 82 9.09 31.47 17.43
N LEU A 83 8.87 30.17 17.69
CA LEU A 83 7.52 29.60 17.76
C LEU A 83 6.66 30.23 18.87
N ASP A 84 7.25 30.59 20.00
CA ASP A 84 6.48 31.13 21.12
C ASP A 84 6.10 32.60 20.95
N GLU A 85 6.76 33.31 20.03
CA GLU A 85 6.33 34.63 19.57
C GLU A 85 5.08 34.55 18.68
N LEU A 86 4.68 33.32 18.27
CA LEU A 86 3.52 33.13 17.44
C LEU A 86 2.22 33.09 18.25
N SER A 87 1.23 33.83 17.76
CA SER A 87 -0.18 33.65 18.08
C SER A 87 -0.79 32.41 17.40
N CYS A 88 0.00 31.36 17.15
CA CYS A 88 -0.46 30.11 16.57
C CYS A 88 0.15 28.88 17.24
N LYS A 89 -0.55 27.75 17.13
CA LYS A 89 -0.08 26.42 17.47
C LYS A 89 0.13 25.63 16.19
N ILE A 90 1.21 24.86 16.10
CA ILE A 90 1.62 24.16 14.89
C ILE A 90 1.68 22.67 15.17
N ILE A 91 1.14 21.86 14.25
CA ILE A 91 1.35 20.41 14.26
C ILE A 91 1.91 19.92 12.93
N PHE A 92 2.96 19.11 13.02
CA PHE A 92 3.53 18.37 11.90
C PHE A 92 3.09 16.90 11.96
N PHE A 93 2.56 16.41 10.85
CA PHE A 93 2.30 14.98 10.64
C PHE A 93 3.27 14.47 9.59
N ILE A 94 4.23 13.62 10.00
CA ILE A 94 5.29 13.10 9.12
C ILE A 94 5.04 11.61 8.92
N ASP A 95 4.87 11.18 7.67
CA ASP A 95 4.56 9.79 7.32
C ASP A 95 5.82 9.05 6.86
N GLY A 96 6.16 7.94 7.51
CA GLY A 96 7.25 7.04 7.11
C GLY A 96 8.62 7.67 7.21
N LEU A 97 9.08 8.01 8.42
CA LEU A 97 10.40 8.62 8.63
C LEU A 97 11.56 7.74 8.15
N ASP A 98 11.36 6.42 8.14
CA ASP A 98 12.28 5.42 7.59
C ASP A 98 12.36 5.43 6.05
N GLU A 99 11.41 6.06 5.35
CA GLU A 99 11.45 6.19 3.88
C GLU A 99 12.35 7.34 3.40
N PHE A 100 12.86 8.19 4.32
CA PHE A 100 13.65 9.36 3.96
C PHE A 100 15.14 9.04 3.85
N GLU A 101 15.77 9.47 2.77
CA GLU A 101 17.21 9.29 2.56
C GLU A 101 18.05 10.32 3.32
N GLY A 102 19.04 9.86 4.10
CA GLY A 102 20.06 10.66 4.78
C GLY A 102 20.30 10.21 6.22
N ASP A 103 20.82 11.09 7.09
CA ASP A 103 21.10 10.76 8.49
C ASP A 103 19.82 10.87 9.35
N HIS A 104 19.33 9.73 9.82
CA HIS A 104 18.13 9.67 10.66
C HIS A 104 18.35 10.22 12.07
N ILE A 105 19.58 10.23 12.58
CA ILE A 105 19.92 10.76 13.91
C ILE A 105 19.69 12.28 13.90
N ASP A 106 20.32 12.98 12.95
CA ASP A 106 20.25 14.45 12.81
C ASP A 106 18.80 14.94 12.68
N VAL A 107 17.99 14.19 11.93
CA VAL A 107 16.57 14.51 11.72
C VAL A 107 15.78 14.32 13.01
N CYS A 108 16.01 13.22 13.72
CA CYS A 108 15.34 12.99 15.01
C CYS A 108 15.73 14.06 16.03
N GLU A 109 16.99 14.46 16.08
CA GLU A 109 17.45 15.57 16.94
C GLU A 109 16.75 16.88 16.60
N THR A 110 16.69 17.23 15.31
CA THR A 110 15.99 18.44 14.83
C THR A 110 14.51 18.42 15.23
N LEU A 111 13.82 17.30 15.02
CA LEU A 111 12.41 17.15 15.38
C LEU A 111 12.21 17.19 16.91
N LYS A 112 13.10 16.55 17.68
CA LYS A 112 13.06 16.55 19.15
C LYS A 112 13.24 17.96 19.69
N GLU A 113 14.16 18.75 19.14
CA GLU A 113 14.33 20.16 19.50
C GLU A 113 13.09 21.01 19.21
N LEU A 114 12.52 20.89 18.01
CA LEU A 114 11.27 21.59 17.65
C LEU A 114 10.12 21.25 18.59
N SER A 115 10.04 19.99 19.02
CA SER A 115 8.98 19.51 19.92
C SER A 115 9.05 20.07 21.34
N ARG A 116 10.16 20.72 21.74
CA ARG A 116 10.31 21.35 23.07
C ARG A 116 9.43 22.57 23.25
N SER A 117 9.04 23.25 22.16
CA SER A 117 8.14 24.39 22.23
C SER A 117 6.73 23.90 22.59
N PRO A 118 6.05 24.52 23.58
CA PRO A 118 4.65 24.21 23.87
C PRO A 118 3.72 24.60 22.72
N SER A 119 4.22 25.36 21.75
CA SER A 119 3.52 25.80 20.56
C SER A 119 3.63 24.84 19.37
N MET A 120 4.35 23.73 19.56
CA MET A 120 4.58 22.69 18.57
C MET A 120 4.05 21.34 19.04
N LYS A 121 3.49 20.57 18.10
CA LYS A 121 3.35 19.12 18.22
C LYS A 121 3.91 18.46 16.97
N ILE A 122 4.49 17.28 17.13
CA ILE A 122 5.00 16.49 16.01
C ILE A 122 4.48 15.08 16.20
N CYS A 123 3.87 14.54 15.16
CA CYS A 123 3.42 13.16 15.11
C CYS A 123 4.08 12.50 13.91
N VAL A 124 4.82 11.43 14.16
CA VAL A 124 5.65 10.75 13.18
C VAL A 124 5.23 9.29 13.12
N SER A 125 5.21 8.70 11.92
CA SER A 125 5.19 7.24 11.75
C SER A 125 6.53 6.77 11.19
N SER A 126 6.99 5.60 11.61
CA SER A 126 8.18 4.93 11.06
C SER A 126 8.10 3.42 11.29
N ARG A 127 8.99 2.67 10.65
CA ARG A 127 9.37 1.33 11.12
C ARG A 127 10.06 1.42 12.50
N PRO A 128 10.02 0.34 13.31
CA PRO A 128 10.66 0.30 14.63
C PRO A 128 12.17 0.07 14.51
N TRP A 129 12.87 0.91 13.76
CA TRP A 129 14.33 0.88 13.70
C TRP A 129 14.91 1.46 14.98
N ASN A 130 16.03 0.91 15.44
CA ASN A 130 16.68 1.31 16.70
C ASN A 130 16.91 2.83 16.77
N VAL A 131 17.33 3.46 15.65
CA VAL A 131 17.54 4.92 15.61
C VAL A 131 16.30 5.74 16.01
N PHE A 132 15.10 5.28 15.64
CA PHE A 132 13.85 5.97 15.99
C PHE A 132 13.40 5.62 17.41
N GLU A 133 13.57 4.37 17.83
CA GLU A 133 13.29 3.93 19.19
C GLU A 133 14.16 4.65 20.22
N ASP A 134 15.46 4.75 19.95
CA ASP A 134 16.43 5.40 20.83
C ASP A 134 16.18 6.91 20.88
N ALA A 135 15.91 7.55 19.73
CA ALA A 135 15.77 9.01 19.68
C ALA A 135 14.40 9.53 20.14
N LEU A 136 13.32 8.84 19.78
CA LEU A 136 11.92 9.30 19.95
C LEU A 136 11.10 8.39 20.89
N GLY A 137 11.57 7.17 21.18
CA GLY A 137 10.82 6.13 21.88
C GLY A 137 11.07 6.04 23.40
N GLU A 138 11.85 6.95 24.00
CA GLU A 138 12.17 6.98 25.44
C GLU A 138 10.92 6.99 26.34
N LYS A 139 9.84 7.66 25.89
CA LYS A 139 8.59 7.75 26.65
C LYS A 139 7.53 6.84 26.06
N SER A 140 7.14 5.81 26.82
CA SER A 140 6.13 4.83 26.39
C SER A 140 4.75 5.44 26.11
N ASP A 141 4.40 6.56 26.74
CA ASP A 141 3.14 7.28 26.52
C ASP A 141 3.10 8.10 25.21
N SER A 142 4.24 8.21 24.53
CA SER A 142 4.43 9.05 23.35
C SER A 142 4.62 8.22 22.06
N LYS A 143 4.48 6.89 22.15
CA LYS A 143 4.58 5.96 21.01
C LYS A 143 3.43 4.95 20.98
N LEU A 144 3.11 4.49 19.79
CA LEU A 144 2.06 3.49 19.55
C LEU A 144 2.57 2.45 18.56
N TYR A 145 2.55 1.17 18.95
CA TYR A 145 2.86 0.08 18.04
C TYR A 145 1.59 -0.36 17.32
N MET A 146 1.47 0.03 16.06
CA MET A 146 0.26 -0.26 15.26
C MET A 146 -0.03 -1.76 15.14
N HIS A 147 1.00 -2.62 15.09
CA HIS A 147 0.80 -4.06 14.99
C HIS A 147 0.17 -4.66 16.26
N GLU A 148 0.44 -4.09 17.44
CA GLU A 148 -0.21 -4.49 18.69
C GLU A 148 -1.66 -4.04 18.73
N LEU A 149 -1.92 -2.79 18.31
CA LEU A 149 -3.25 -2.19 18.33
C LEU A 149 -4.22 -2.83 17.32
N THR A 150 -3.70 -3.36 16.22
CA THR A 150 -4.49 -4.01 15.16
C THR A 150 -4.57 -5.53 15.30
N TYR A 151 -3.92 -6.12 16.30
CA TYR A 151 -3.84 -7.56 16.48
C TYR A 151 -5.23 -8.20 16.63
N ASN A 152 -6.09 -7.62 17.47
CA ASN A 152 -7.45 -8.12 17.67
C ASN A 152 -8.32 -7.97 16.40
N ASP A 153 -8.19 -6.87 15.67
CA ASP A 153 -8.89 -6.69 14.39
C ASP A 153 -8.45 -7.73 13.35
N ILE A 154 -7.17 -8.08 13.34
CA ILE A 154 -6.61 -9.14 12.50
C ILE A 154 -7.18 -10.51 12.90
N LEU A 155 -7.19 -10.84 14.19
CA LEU A 155 -7.79 -12.07 14.71
C LEU A 155 -9.25 -12.19 14.29
N ASP A 156 -10.03 -11.14 14.52
CA ASP A 156 -11.44 -11.09 14.15
C ASP A 156 -11.64 -11.24 12.64
N TYR A 157 -10.80 -10.59 11.83
CA TYR A 157 -10.85 -10.75 10.38
C TYR A 157 -10.60 -12.20 9.96
N ILE A 158 -9.55 -12.83 10.47
CA ILE A 158 -9.19 -14.23 10.15
C ILE A 158 -10.33 -15.16 10.57
N ALA A 159 -10.77 -15.06 11.83
CA ALA A 159 -11.84 -15.86 12.39
C ALA A 159 -13.11 -15.76 11.54
N ASN A 160 -13.59 -14.54 11.27
CA ASN A 160 -14.80 -14.31 10.48
C ASN A 160 -14.69 -14.87 9.06
N ARG A 161 -13.52 -14.75 8.41
CA ARG A 161 -13.32 -15.22 7.04
C ARG A 161 -13.22 -16.74 6.93
N LEU A 162 -12.55 -17.39 7.87
CA LEU A 162 -12.44 -18.84 7.92
C LEU A 162 -13.77 -19.48 8.35
N GLN A 163 -14.41 -18.96 9.41
CA GLN A 163 -15.69 -19.47 9.90
C GLN A 163 -16.84 -19.32 8.91
N ALA A 164 -16.79 -18.30 8.04
CA ALA A 164 -17.75 -18.15 6.94
C ALA A 164 -17.59 -19.20 5.83
N HIS A 165 -16.52 -20.00 5.82
CA HIS A 165 -16.34 -21.06 4.84
C HIS A 165 -17.21 -22.29 5.18
N PRO A 166 -17.98 -22.85 4.23
CA PRO A 166 -18.89 -23.97 4.52
C PRO A 166 -18.22 -25.21 5.15
N ARG A 167 -16.98 -25.52 4.75
CA ARG A 167 -16.21 -26.64 5.30
C ARG A 167 -15.62 -26.38 6.69
N TRP A 168 -15.61 -25.14 7.18
CA TRP A 168 -15.04 -24.83 8.51
C TRP A 168 -15.81 -25.51 9.63
N LYS A 169 -17.15 -25.53 9.55
CA LYS A 169 -17.99 -26.20 10.57
C LYS A 169 -17.71 -27.69 10.66
N VAL A 170 -17.54 -28.35 9.51
CA VAL A 170 -17.23 -29.79 9.46
C VAL A 170 -15.85 -30.04 10.06
N LEU A 171 -14.86 -29.21 9.75
CA LEU A 171 -13.53 -29.30 10.36
C LEU A 171 -13.61 -29.18 11.89
N LEU A 172 -14.46 -28.30 12.43
CA LEU A 172 -14.68 -28.16 13.89
C LEU A 172 -15.37 -29.36 14.54
N GLU A 173 -16.07 -30.22 13.78
CA GLU A 173 -16.62 -31.47 14.31
C GLU A 173 -15.54 -32.54 14.46
N GLU A 174 -14.47 -32.44 13.67
CA GLU A 174 -13.34 -33.38 13.64
C GLU A 174 -12.22 -33.02 14.62
N VAL A 175 -12.14 -31.76 15.04
CA VAL A 175 -11.08 -31.24 15.92
C VAL A 175 -11.65 -30.45 17.09
N ASN A 176 -10.90 -30.32 18.18
CA ASN A 176 -11.32 -29.47 19.28
C ASN A 176 -11.21 -27.97 18.94
N PHE A 177 -12.02 -27.15 19.61
CA PHE A 177 -12.04 -25.70 19.41
C PHE A 177 -10.67 -25.03 19.62
N VAL A 178 -9.90 -25.49 20.61
CA VAL A 178 -8.58 -24.93 20.96
C VAL A 178 -7.61 -25.04 19.78
N SER A 179 -7.55 -26.20 19.11
CA SER A 179 -6.68 -26.40 17.95
C SER A 179 -7.06 -25.50 16.77
N SER A 180 -8.36 -25.26 16.54
CA SER A 180 -8.82 -24.35 15.48
C SER A 180 -8.47 -22.88 15.77
N MET A 181 -8.52 -22.47 17.03
CA MET A 181 -8.12 -21.13 17.47
C MET A 181 -6.61 -20.93 17.36
N SER A 182 -5.82 -21.95 17.64
CA SER A 182 -4.36 -21.91 17.49
C SER A 182 -3.94 -21.59 16.04
N LEU A 183 -4.63 -22.12 15.03
CA LEU A 183 -4.36 -21.74 13.63
C LEU A 183 -4.65 -20.25 13.38
N ILE A 184 -5.74 -19.72 13.94
CA ILE A 184 -6.11 -18.30 13.79
C ILE A 184 -5.06 -17.40 14.45
N GLU A 185 -4.64 -17.74 15.67
CA GLU A 185 -3.61 -17.03 16.42
C GLU A 185 -2.25 -17.09 15.70
N GLU A 186 -1.88 -18.23 15.13
CA GLU A 186 -0.63 -18.38 14.38
C GLU A 186 -0.60 -17.48 13.13
N VAL A 187 -1.72 -17.41 12.38
CA VAL A 187 -1.83 -16.49 11.23
C VAL A 187 -1.71 -15.03 11.70
N ALA A 188 -2.37 -14.66 12.80
CA ALA A 188 -2.29 -13.30 13.32
C ALA A 188 -0.87 -12.94 13.77
N TYR A 189 -0.21 -13.85 14.49
CA TYR A 189 1.17 -13.69 14.94
C TYR A 189 2.15 -13.54 13.77
N LYS A 190 2.15 -14.47 12.80
CA LYS A 190 3.02 -14.43 11.62
C LYS A 190 2.81 -13.21 10.73
N SER A 191 1.64 -12.57 10.82
CA SER A 191 1.36 -11.39 10.01
C SER A 191 2.22 -10.17 10.34
N ASN A 192 2.76 -10.09 11.56
CA ASN A 192 3.45 -8.90 12.08
C ASN A 192 2.63 -7.59 11.84
N GLY A 193 1.29 -7.67 11.89
CA GLY A 193 0.38 -6.55 11.65
C GLY A 193 0.11 -6.24 10.17
N VAL A 194 0.66 -7.01 9.22
CA VAL A 194 0.54 -6.75 7.78
C VAL A 194 -0.77 -7.32 7.23
N PHE A 195 -1.82 -6.49 7.22
CA PHE A 195 -3.18 -6.90 6.79
C PHE A 195 -3.26 -7.47 5.36
N LEU A 196 -2.40 -7.01 4.45
CA LEU A 196 -2.30 -7.55 3.09
C LEU A 196 -1.83 -9.02 3.10
N TRP A 197 -0.85 -9.34 3.95
CA TRP A 197 -0.35 -10.69 4.12
C TRP A 197 -1.46 -11.59 4.66
N VAL A 198 -2.16 -11.15 5.71
CA VAL A 198 -3.32 -11.85 6.30
C VAL A 198 -4.37 -12.15 5.24
N THR A 199 -4.70 -11.16 4.41
CA THR A 199 -5.72 -11.30 3.36
C THR A 199 -5.36 -12.39 2.35
N LEU A 200 -4.08 -12.49 1.97
CA LEU A 200 -3.57 -13.50 1.04
C LEU A 200 -3.50 -14.88 1.70
N VAL A 201 -2.99 -14.97 2.93
CA VAL A 201 -2.91 -16.24 3.68
C VAL A 201 -4.30 -16.83 3.93
N VAL A 202 -5.22 -16.04 4.48
CA VAL A 202 -6.61 -16.49 4.74
C VAL A 202 -7.26 -16.97 3.46
N ARG A 203 -7.00 -16.31 2.33
CA ARG A 203 -7.49 -16.76 1.03
C ARG A 203 -6.93 -18.12 0.65
N LEU A 204 -5.61 -18.33 0.73
CA LEU A 204 -4.99 -19.62 0.39
C LEU A 204 -5.42 -20.75 1.35
N LEU A 205 -5.62 -20.45 2.63
CA LEU A 205 -6.17 -21.41 3.59
C LEU A 205 -7.62 -21.78 3.24
N ARG A 206 -8.43 -20.83 2.76
CA ARG A 206 -9.79 -21.12 2.26
C ARG A 206 -9.77 -21.96 0.97
N GLU A 207 -8.76 -21.80 0.13
CA GLU A 207 -8.53 -22.71 -1.00
C GLU A 207 -8.20 -24.12 -0.49
N GLY A 208 -7.40 -24.26 0.58
CA GLY A 208 -7.17 -25.53 1.27
C GLY A 208 -8.46 -26.17 1.81
N LEU A 209 -9.29 -25.39 2.51
CA LEU A 209 -10.61 -25.84 2.98
C LEU A 209 -11.53 -26.29 1.83
N THR A 210 -11.38 -25.71 0.64
CA THR A 210 -12.15 -26.13 -0.55
C THR A 210 -11.67 -27.49 -1.07
N ASN A 211 -10.38 -27.81 -0.88
CA ASN A 211 -9.78 -29.09 -1.24
C ASN A 211 -9.93 -30.16 -0.14
N ASP A 212 -10.68 -29.83 0.91
CA ASP A 212 -10.88 -30.69 2.08
C ASP A 212 -9.63 -30.99 2.89
N ASP A 213 -8.69 -30.05 2.91
CA ASP A 213 -7.50 -30.12 3.75
C ASP A 213 -7.90 -30.18 5.23
N SER A 214 -7.28 -31.11 5.96
CA SER A 214 -7.44 -31.22 7.41
C SER A 214 -6.80 -30.02 8.15
N LEU A 215 -7.08 -29.86 9.45
CA LEU A 215 -6.47 -28.79 10.23
C LEU A 215 -4.92 -28.85 10.19
N SER A 216 -4.34 -30.04 10.24
CA SER A 216 -2.88 -30.22 10.17
C SER A 216 -2.31 -29.87 8.79
N ASP A 217 -3.06 -30.13 7.71
CA ASP A 217 -2.68 -29.69 6.37
C ASP A 217 -2.69 -28.17 6.24
N LEU A 218 -3.68 -27.49 6.83
CA LEU A 218 -3.75 -26.04 6.86
C LEU A 218 -2.58 -25.43 7.66
N GLN A 219 -2.22 -26.02 8.80
CA GLN A 219 -1.04 -25.62 9.58
C GLN A 219 0.25 -25.80 8.77
N ARG A 220 0.43 -26.98 8.16
CA ARG A 220 1.58 -27.25 7.29
C ARG A 220 1.68 -26.28 6.11
N ARG A 221 0.54 -25.88 5.52
CA ARG A 221 0.54 -24.83 4.48
C ARG A 221 1.01 -23.49 5.04
N LEU A 222 0.49 -23.10 6.21
CA LEU A 222 0.87 -21.85 6.88
C LEU A 222 2.36 -21.79 7.19
N GLU A 223 3.01 -22.91 7.53
CA GLU A 223 4.46 -23.00 7.71
C GLU A 223 5.25 -22.70 6.43
N THR A 224 4.68 -22.96 5.24
CA THR A 224 5.35 -22.68 3.96
C THR A 224 5.23 -21.23 3.49
N PHE A 225 4.34 -20.44 4.12
CA PHE A 225 4.08 -19.06 3.68
C PHE A 225 5.17 -18.12 4.21
N PRO A 226 5.93 -17.46 3.32
CA PRO A 226 6.94 -16.47 3.74
C PRO A 226 6.29 -15.26 4.42
N GLU A 227 6.91 -14.74 5.48
CA GLU A 227 6.43 -13.53 6.17
C GLU A 227 6.70 -12.24 5.35
N ASP A 228 7.80 -12.19 4.60
CA ASP A 228 8.09 -11.07 3.70
C ASP A 228 7.12 -11.07 2.50
N LEU A 229 6.48 -9.92 2.27
CA LEU A 229 5.47 -9.77 1.21
C LEU A 229 6.02 -10.02 -0.19
N GLN A 230 7.24 -9.58 -0.52
CA GLN A 230 7.79 -9.78 -1.86
C GLN A 230 8.11 -11.26 -2.11
N VAL A 231 8.70 -11.92 -1.12
CA VAL A 231 8.95 -13.37 -1.16
C VAL A 231 7.62 -14.13 -1.24
N PHE A 232 6.59 -13.68 -0.52
CA PHE A 232 5.27 -14.30 -0.56
C PHE A 232 4.55 -14.10 -1.90
N PHE A 233 4.60 -12.92 -2.52
CA PHE A 233 4.06 -12.72 -3.88
C PHE A 233 4.74 -13.65 -4.88
N ARG A 234 6.07 -13.81 -4.79
CA ARG A 234 6.83 -14.76 -5.62
C ARG A 234 6.38 -16.20 -5.38
N HIS A 235 6.19 -16.60 -4.12
CA HIS A 235 5.65 -17.91 -3.75
C HIS A 235 4.26 -18.12 -4.38
N ILE A 236 3.38 -17.13 -4.32
CA ILE A 236 2.04 -17.18 -4.93
C ILE A 236 2.13 -17.39 -6.44
N ILE A 237 2.92 -16.57 -7.14
CA ILE A 237 3.11 -16.67 -8.59
C ILE A 237 3.67 -18.04 -8.99
N LYS A 238 4.69 -18.54 -8.29
CA LYS A 238 5.30 -19.85 -8.55
C LYS A 238 4.38 -21.03 -8.24
N SER A 239 3.38 -20.83 -7.38
CA SER A 239 2.40 -21.88 -7.03
C SER A 239 1.27 -22.02 -8.06
N VAL A 240 1.21 -21.15 -9.07
CA VAL A 240 0.24 -21.26 -10.17
C VAL A 240 0.61 -22.46 -11.03
N ASP A 241 -0.41 -23.22 -11.45
CA ASP A 241 -0.20 -24.38 -12.32
C ASP A 241 0.58 -23.95 -13.58
N PRO A 242 1.69 -24.63 -13.94
CA PRO A 242 2.50 -24.30 -15.10
C PRO A 242 1.70 -24.13 -16.40
N PHE A 243 0.59 -24.88 -16.56
CA PHE A 243 -0.32 -24.75 -17.69
C PHE A 243 -0.88 -23.31 -17.85
N TYR A 244 -1.04 -22.59 -16.75
CA TYR A 244 -1.54 -21.22 -16.74
C TYR A 244 -0.46 -20.14 -16.81
N ASN A 245 0.83 -20.48 -16.76
CA ASN A 245 1.90 -19.50 -16.67
C ASN A 245 1.88 -18.49 -17.82
N GLU A 246 1.64 -18.93 -19.05
CA GLU A 246 1.57 -18.04 -20.23
C GLU A 246 0.47 -16.98 -20.08
N LYS A 247 -0.72 -17.42 -19.65
CA LYS A 247 -1.87 -16.53 -19.49
C LYS A 247 -1.79 -15.69 -18.23
N MET A 248 -1.16 -16.21 -17.16
CA MET A 248 -0.86 -15.43 -15.97
C MET A 248 0.08 -14.28 -16.33
N ALA A 249 1.22 -14.60 -16.96
CA ALA A 249 2.22 -13.61 -17.31
C ALA A 249 1.65 -12.56 -18.26
N GLY A 250 0.93 -12.98 -19.32
CA GLY A 250 0.27 -12.05 -20.22
C GLY A 250 -0.76 -11.14 -19.54
N THR A 251 -1.57 -11.69 -18.64
CA THR A 251 -2.56 -10.92 -17.86
C THR A 251 -1.89 -9.87 -16.97
N LEU A 252 -0.82 -10.25 -16.26
CA LEU A 252 -0.09 -9.33 -15.37
C LEU A 252 0.63 -8.27 -16.19
N SER A 253 1.34 -8.63 -17.26
CA SER A 253 2.01 -7.69 -18.17
C SER A 253 1.05 -6.68 -18.79
N LEU A 254 -0.14 -7.12 -19.22
CA LEU A 254 -1.17 -6.23 -19.75
C LEU A 254 -1.63 -5.20 -18.70
N ALA A 255 -1.86 -5.65 -17.46
CA ALA A 255 -2.24 -4.78 -16.35
C ALA A 255 -1.12 -3.80 -15.97
N MET A 256 0.16 -4.21 -16.08
CA MET A 256 1.33 -3.38 -15.78
C MET A 256 1.58 -2.26 -16.79
N GLN A 257 1.21 -2.45 -18.06
CA GLN A 257 1.41 -1.44 -19.11
C GLN A 257 0.39 -0.31 -19.08
N ALA A 258 -0.74 -0.49 -18.39
CA ALA A 258 -1.75 0.53 -18.28
C ALA A 258 -1.34 1.63 -17.29
N ARG A 259 -1.72 2.88 -17.59
CA ARG A 259 -1.57 4.02 -16.65
C ARG A 259 -2.49 3.93 -15.44
N GLY A 260 -3.39 2.96 -15.40
CA GLY A 260 -4.35 2.73 -14.32
C GLY A 260 -5.22 1.49 -14.61
N PRO A 261 -6.18 1.19 -13.72
CA PRO A 261 -7.01 -0.01 -13.81
C PRO A 261 -7.74 -0.14 -15.15
N LEU A 262 -7.53 -1.25 -15.85
CA LEU A 262 -8.16 -1.53 -17.15
C LEU A 262 -9.58 -2.10 -16.97
N ARG A 263 -10.45 -1.86 -17.95
CA ARG A 263 -11.80 -2.45 -17.98
C ARG A 263 -11.73 -3.98 -18.08
N THR A 264 -12.65 -4.69 -17.43
CA THR A 264 -12.69 -6.16 -17.41
C THR A 264 -12.84 -6.75 -18.82
N GLU A 265 -13.52 -6.04 -19.72
CA GLU A 265 -13.70 -6.38 -21.14
C GLU A 265 -12.35 -6.55 -21.85
N ILE A 266 -11.37 -5.71 -21.53
CA ILE A 266 -10.03 -5.74 -22.16
C ILE A 266 -9.34 -7.08 -21.88
N PHE A 267 -9.48 -7.61 -20.67
CA PHE A 267 -8.93 -8.93 -20.34
C PHE A 267 -9.69 -10.07 -20.99
N SER A 268 -11.00 -9.90 -21.24
CA SER A 268 -11.75 -10.87 -22.03
C SER A 268 -11.25 -10.93 -23.47
N LEU A 269 -11.01 -9.77 -24.09
CA LEU A 269 -10.48 -9.66 -25.45
C LEU A 269 -9.04 -10.17 -25.54
N HIS A 270 -8.22 -9.89 -24.53
CA HIS A 270 -6.88 -10.45 -24.43
C HIS A 270 -6.91 -11.99 -24.35
N ASP A 271 -7.83 -12.57 -23.58
CA ASP A 271 -8.05 -14.03 -23.56
C ASP A 271 -8.42 -14.60 -24.94
N PHE A 272 -9.21 -13.86 -25.74
CA PHE A 272 -9.56 -14.24 -27.11
C PHE A 272 -8.37 -14.18 -28.07
N GLU A 273 -7.44 -13.25 -27.86
CA GLU A 273 -6.25 -13.06 -28.71
C GLU A 273 -5.39 -14.33 -28.80
N TYR A 274 -5.32 -15.12 -27.72
CA TYR A 274 -4.60 -16.40 -27.70
C TYR A 274 -5.15 -17.44 -28.70
N GLY A 275 -6.42 -17.35 -29.09
CA GLY A 275 -7.04 -18.22 -30.09
C GLY A 275 -7.21 -17.57 -31.46
N ASN A 276 -7.16 -16.24 -31.54
CA ASN A 276 -7.29 -15.47 -32.78
C ASN A 276 -6.56 -14.12 -32.67
N GLU A 277 -5.33 -14.04 -33.14
CA GLU A 277 -4.50 -12.83 -33.07
C GLU A 277 -5.09 -11.65 -33.86
N ASN A 278 -5.92 -11.92 -34.87
CA ASN A 278 -6.52 -10.91 -35.76
C ASN A 278 -7.99 -10.62 -35.45
N TYR A 279 -8.44 -10.89 -34.21
CA TYR A 279 -9.83 -10.70 -33.80
C TYR A 279 -10.33 -9.26 -34.04
N ALA A 280 -9.46 -8.27 -33.91
CA ALA A 280 -9.79 -6.86 -34.09
C ALA A 280 -9.77 -6.38 -35.56
N PHE A 281 -9.27 -7.21 -36.51
CA PHE A 281 -9.11 -6.83 -37.92
C PHE A 281 -10.14 -7.49 -38.86
N LYS A 282 -11.01 -8.38 -38.37
CA LYS A 282 -12.12 -8.96 -39.15
C LYS A 282 -13.33 -8.03 -39.06
N ASP A 283 -13.97 -7.76 -40.22
CA ASP A 283 -15.11 -6.84 -40.45
C ASP A 283 -15.69 -6.15 -39.21
N ILE A 284 -15.12 -4.98 -38.92
CA ILE A 284 -15.52 -4.03 -37.86
C ILE A 284 -17.00 -3.60 -38.02
N ALA A 285 -17.60 -3.84 -39.19
CA ALA A 285 -18.96 -3.43 -39.51
C ALA A 285 -20.07 -4.24 -38.81
N ASP A 286 -19.87 -5.53 -38.51
CA ASP A 286 -20.98 -6.42 -38.10
C ASP A 286 -20.82 -7.16 -36.76
N THR A 287 -19.64 -7.11 -36.11
CA THR A 287 -19.43 -7.85 -34.85
C THR A 287 -18.99 -6.94 -33.71
N LYS A 288 -19.95 -6.42 -32.93
CA LYS A 288 -19.63 -6.02 -31.55
C LYS A 288 -19.23 -7.27 -30.78
N LEU A 289 -17.92 -7.47 -30.60
CA LEU A 289 -17.37 -8.62 -29.87
C LEU A 289 -17.80 -8.62 -28.40
N MET A 290 -18.18 -7.44 -27.87
CA MET A 290 -18.75 -7.30 -26.55
C MET A 290 -20.26 -7.03 -26.61
N PRO A 291 -21.08 -7.78 -25.84
CA PRO A 291 -22.51 -7.54 -25.77
C PRO A 291 -22.79 -6.19 -25.08
N THR A 292 -23.82 -5.48 -25.51
CA THR A 292 -24.26 -4.24 -24.85
C THR A 292 -25.20 -4.49 -23.67
N ASN A 293 -25.76 -5.70 -23.56
CA ASN A 293 -26.71 -6.04 -22.51
C ASN A 293 -25.99 -6.17 -21.14
N PRO A 294 -26.37 -5.37 -20.12
CA PRO A 294 -25.70 -5.38 -18.81
C PRO A 294 -25.71 -6.74 -18.10
N LYS A 295 -26.80 -7.51 -18.24
CA LYS A 295 -26.90 -8.85 -17.62
C LYS A 295 -25.95 -9.86 -18.25
N VAL A 296 -25.69 -9.73 -19.56
CA VAL A 296 -24.74 -10.59 -20.27
C VAL A 296 -23.31 -10.16 -19.95
N LEU A 297 -23.03 -8.85 -19.91
CA LEU A 297 -21.74 -8.31 -19.50
C LEU A 297 -21.34 -8.77 -18.10
N GLU A 298 -22.24 -8.73 -17.12
CA GLU A 298 -21.91 -9.20 -15.77
C GLU A 298 -21.58 -10.70 -15.74
N LYS A 299 -22.19 -11.54 -16.59
CA LYS A 299 -21.80 -12.96 -16.72
C LYS A 299 -20.37 -13.08 -17.27
N ILE A 300 -20.01 -12.26 -18.26
CA ILE A 300 -18.65 -12.21 -18.81
C ILE A 300 -17.67 -11.75 -17.73
N TYR A 301 -18.00 -10.68 -16.99
CA TYR A 301 -17.15 -10.16 -15.92
C TYR A 301 -16.89 -11.19 -14.84
N ARG A 302 -17.91 -11.94 -14.42
CA ARG A 302 -17.75 -13.05 -13.46
C ARG A 302 -16.85 -14.15 -14.02
N SER A 303 -17.02 -14.51 -15.29
CA SER A 303 -16.19 -15.53 -15.93
C SER A 303 -14.73 -15.11 -16.02
N VAL A 304 -14.45 -13.89 -16.51
CA VAL A 304 -13.10 -13.30 -16.58
C VAL A 304 -12.48 -13.22 -15.18
N SER A 305 -13.24 -12.73 -14.20
CA SER A 305 -12.76 -12.63 -12.81
C SER A 305 -12.35 -13.99 -12.27
N ARG A 306 -13.15 -15.05 -12.51
CA ARG A 306 -12.81 -16.42 -12.08
C ARG A 306 -11.55 -16.95 -12.76
N ARG A 307 -11.38 -16.69 -14.07
CA ARG A 307 -10.18 -17.11 -14.81
C ARG A 307 -8.94 -16.40 -14.31
N ILE A 308 -8.99 -15.07 -14.18
CA ILE A 308 -7.87 -14.29 -13.62
C ILE A 308 -7.57 -14.73 -12.20
N ASN A 309 -8.60 -14.98 -11.39
CA ASN A 309 -8.43 -15.48 -10.04
C ASN A 309 -7.67 -16.81 -9.98
N GLY A 310 -7.96 -17.75 -10.89
CA GLY A 310 -7.26 -19.04 -10.97
C GLY A 310 -5.81 -18.92 -11.45
N ARG A 311 -5.49 -17.88 -12.24
CA ARG A 311 -4.15 -17.68 -12.83
C ARG A 311 -3.27 -16.75 -12.02
N CYS A 312 -3.84 -15.80 -11.28
CA CYS A 312 -3.11 -14.78 -10.52
C CYS A 312 -3.27 -14.93 -9.02
N LYS A 313 -4.04 -15.92 -8.55
CA LYS A 313 -4.28 -16.27 -7.13
C LYS A 313 -4.54 -15.05 -6.21
N GLY A 314 -5.24 -14.05 -6.75
CA GLY A 314 -5.67 -12.87 -5.99
C GLY A 314 -4.75 -11.67 -6.05
N LEU A 315 -3.62 -11.74 -6.75
CA LEU A 315 -2.77 -10.57 -6.99
C LEU A 315 -3.44 -9.53 -7.88
N LEU A 316 -4.36 -9.97 -8.76
CA LEU A 316 -5.21 -9.13 -9.61
C LEU A 316 -6.68 -9.54 -9.42
N GLY A 317 -7.55 -8.57 -9.17
CA GLY A 317 -8.96 -8.79 -8.86
C GLY A 317 -9.88 -7.77 -9.53
N ARG A 318 -11.18 -8.02 -9.54
CA ARG A 318 -12.18 -7.11 -10.13
C ARG A 318 -12.68 -6.11 -9.09
N ASN A 319 -12.69 -4.83 -9.45
CA ASN A 319 -13.38 -3.75 -8.74
C ASN A 319 -14.38 -3.08 -9.70
N GLY A 320 -15.69 -3.32 -9.50
CA GLY A 320 -16.72 -2.87 -10.43
C GLY A 320 -16.54 -3.47 -11.83
N ASN A 321 -16.28 -2.62 -12.83
CA ASN A 321 -16.00 -3.03 -14.21
C ASN A 321 -14.50 -2.94 -14.56
N ARG A 322 -13.61 -2.79 -13.58
CA ARG A 322 -12.15 -2.69 -13.79
C ARG A 322 -11.41 -3.81 -13.07
N MET A 323 -10.22 -4.13 -13.56
CA MET A 323 -9.28 -5.03 -12.88
C MET A 323 -8.18 -4.21 -12.21
N GLU A 324 -7.94 -4.51 -10.95
CA GLU A 324 -7.03 -3.79 -10.06
C GLU A 324 -6.11 -4.78 -9.36
N PHE A 325 -4.85 -4.38 -9.20
CA PHE A 325 -3.95 -5.10 -8.31
C PHE A 325 -4.49 -5.02 -6.89
N LEU A 326 -4.36 -6.11 -6.14
CA LEU A 326 -4.86 -6.19 -4.76
C LEU A 326 -4.32 -5.05 -3.89
N HIS A 327 -3.07 -4.67 -4.12
CA HIS A 327 -2.43 -3.56 -3.42
C HIS A 327 -1.33 -2.94 -4.29
N ARG A 328 -0.97 -1.68 -4.03
CA ARG A 328 0.14 -0.99 -4.69
C ARG A 328 1.46 -1.76 -4.55
N THR A 329 1.71 -2.41 -3.42
CA THR A 329 2.93 -3.22 -3.20
C THR A 329 3.05 -4.38 -4.20
N VAL A 330 1.94 -4.95 -4.68
CA VAL A 330 1.96 -5.96 -5.73
C VAL A 330 2.40 -5.35 -7.06
N TYR A 331 1.86 -4.16 -7.39
CA TYR A 331 2.26 -3.41 -8.57
C TYR A 331 3.76 -3.07 -8.53
N ASP A 332 4.25 -2.54 -7.41
CA ASP A 332 5.65 -2.18 -7.23
C ASP A 332 6.58 -3.42 -7.32
N PHE A 333 6.17 -4.55 -6.75
CA PHE A 333 6.89 -5.82 -6.85
C PHE A 333 7.03 -6.31 -8.30
N LEU A 334 5.96 -6.23 -9.09
CA LEU A 334 5.98 -6.64 -10.51
C LEU A 334 6.82 -5.70 -11.40
N ARG A 335 7.22 -4.52 -10.92
CA ARG A 335 8.13 -3.59 -11.63
C ARG A 335 9.61 -3.85 -11.37
N THR A 336 9.94 -4.76 -10.45
CA THR A 336 11.33 -5.14 -10.22
C THR A 336 11.91 -5.79 -11.48
N GLY A 337 13.20 -5.57 -11.77
CA GLY A 337 13.83 -6.13 -12.97
C GLY A 337 13.70 -7.65 -13.06
N GLU A 338 13.87 -8.33 -11.93
CA GLU A 338 13.69 -9.78 -11.83
C GLU A 338 12.27 -10.24 -12.22
N MET A 339 11.23 -9.53 -11.77
CA MET A 339 9.86 -9.90 -12.10
C MET A 339 9.48 -9.52 -13.53
N ASP A 340 10.02 -8.43 -14.05
CA ASP A 340 9.86 -8.04 -15.44
C ASP A 340 10.49 -9.09 -16.39
N ASP A 341 11.67 -9.63 -16.02
CA ASP A 341 12.30 -10.74 -16.73
C ASP A 341 11.48 -12.03 -16.62
N PHE A 342 11.03 -12.39 -15.41
CA PHE A 342 10.18 -13.56 -15.20
C PHE A 342 8.90 -13.49 -16.07
N LEU A 343 8.23 -12.34 -16.10
CA LEU A 343 7.02 -12.16 -16.91
C LEU A 343 7.34 -12.28 -18.40
N ARG A 344 8.46 -11.70 -18.87
CA ARG A 344 8.90 -11.84 -20.27
C ARG A 344 9.14 -13.29 -20.65
N GLU A 345 9.91 -14.03 -19.85
CA GLU A 345 10.23 -15.46 -20.09
C GLU A 345 8.99 -16.34 -20.18
N HIS A 346 7.94 -16.00 -19.43
CA HIS A 346 6.68 -16.73 -19.40
C HIS A 346 5.64 -16.17 -20.36
N THR A 347 5.97 -15.16 -21.18
CA THR A 347 5.09 -14.68 -22.25
C THR A 347 5.58 -15.16 -23.62
N LYS A 348 4.70 -15.23 -24.61
CA LYS A 348 5.15 -15.44 -26.00
C LYS A 348 6.06 -14.28 -26.41
N ASN A 349 7.28 -14.61 -26.87
CA ASN A 349 8.31 -13.63 -27.28
C ASN A 349 7.86 -12.59 -28.33
N SER A 350 6.75 -12.82 -29.04
CA SER A 350 6.16 -11.92 -30.04
C SER A 350 5.03 -11.03 -29.50
N HIS A 351 4.63 -11.14 -28.23
CA HIS A 351 3.43 -10.50 -27.71
C HIS A 351 3.66 -9.01 -27.40
N CYS A 352 3.18 -8.14 -28.29
CA CYS A 352 3.19 -6.69 -28.07
C CYS A 352 1.91 -6.25 -27.33
N PHE A 353 1.97 -6.13 -26.01
CA PHE A 353 0.81 -5.75 -25.20
C PHE A 353 0.24 -4.36 -25.54
N SER A 354 1.07 -3.41 -25.99
CA SER A 354 0.58 -2.14 -26.55
C SER A 354 -0.35 -2.36 -27.74
N LEU A 355 0.01 -3.28 -28.63
CA LEU A 355 -0.84 -3.66 -29.76
C LEU A 355 -2.10 -4.41 -29.29
N SER A 356 -1.98 -5.33 -28.31
CA SER A 356 -3.12 -6.02 -27.69
C SER A 356 -4.12 -5.03 -27.08
N LEU A 357 -3.64 -3.99 -26.40
CA LEU A 357 -4.49 -2.92 -25.88
C LEU A 357 -5.21 -2.18 -27.00
N VAL A 358 -4.50 -1.78 -28.06
CA VAL A 358 -5.11 -1.09 -29.22
C VAL A 358 -6.18 -1.96 -29.85
N LYS A 359 -5.90 -3.25 -30.11
CA LYS A 359 -6.89 -4.21 -30.62
C LYS A 359 -8.14 -4.27 -29.73
N ALA A 360 -7.95 -4.29 -28.41
CA ALA A 360 -9.05 -4.37 -27.44
C ALA A 360 -9.86 -3.07 -27.33
N PHE A 361 -9.29 -1.91 -27.70
CA PHE A 361 -10.02 -0.63 -27.74
C PHE A 361 -10.79 -0.42 -29.04
N VAL A 362 -10.36 -1.03 -30.14
CA VAL A 362 -10.98 -0.92 -31.46
C VAL A 362 -12.12 -1.94 -31.65
N ALA A 363 -12.00 -3.11 -31.03
CA ALA A 363 -13.03 -4.15 -30.94
C ALA A 363 -14.16 -3.78 -29.95
#